data_AF-A0A7R6SY16-F1
#
_entry.id   AF-A0A7R6SY16-F1
#
_cell.length_a   1.000
_cell.length_b   1.000
_cell.length_c   1.000
_cell.angle_alpha   90.00
_cell.angle_beta   90.00
_cell.angle_gamma   90.00
#
_symmetry.space_group_name_H-M   'P 1'
#
loop_
_entity.id
_entity.type
_entity.pdbx_description
1 polymer ?
#
loop_
_entity_poly.entity_id
_entity_poly.type
_entity_poly.pdbx_seq_one_letter_code
_entity_poly.pdbx_strand_id
1 'polypeptide(L)'
;MGSTQYTGLLVNAAVSFIVFISSWFLAIKVIKKKAYGKARIPALAFSVVWLDIGLIYLSVAIRTIAAYFGLEQMDKMFFYADNFFGAMLAGTIIFFTTYFLFKNKKVADSLAIIWVIAGFIWFYFDVKIGAQRVGVSYWLSEWKPGSEMLMIAFGAMFYVPGLIALILLLLTSKKASSRTSKYKIVMTALSLFIGATLMMIDLAGTKNPIAGLFVRVLIAFVTILGHLAYFPTKKIEEWLERG
;
A
#
# COMPACT_ATOMS: atom_id res chain seq x y z
N MET A 1 7.09 27.50 -20.98
CA MET A 1 6.94 26.06 -21.33
C MET A 1 5.45 25.76 -21.39
N GLY A 2 4.94 25.22 -22.49
CA GLY A 2 3.50 25.10 -22.75
C GLY A 2 2.80 24.17 -21.76
N SER A 3 1.72 24.64 -21.13
CA SER A 3 0.95 23.93 -20.10
C SER A 3 0.33 22.59 -20.55
N THR A 4 0.31 22.32 -21.86
CA THR A 4 -0.21 21.10 -22.48
C THR A 4 0.80 19.95 -22.54
N GLN A 5 2.10 20.19 -22.37
CA GLN A 5 3.13 19.13 -22.50
C GLN A 5 3.16 18.12 -21.33
N TYR A 6 2.45 18.37 -20.24
CA TYR A 6 2.46 17.50 -19.05
C TYR A 6 1.08 17.29 -18.42
N THR A 7 -0.01 17.50 -19.16
CA THR A 7 -1.38 17.29 -18.66
C THR A 7 -1.63 15.86 -18.16
N GLY A 8 -0.86 14.87 -18.65
CA GLY A 8 -0.89 13.49 -18.15
C GLY A 8 -0.45 13.35 -16.69
N LEU A 9 0.43 14.23 -16.18
CA LEU A 9 0.79 14.26 -14.76
C LEU A 9 -0.41 14.61 -13.89
N LEU A 10 -1.28 15.53 -14.33
CA LEU A 10 -2.49 15.88 -13.58
C LEU A 10 -3.48 14.71 -13.52
N VAL A 11 -3.61 13.95 -14.63
CA VAL A 11 -4.40 12.71 -14.65
C VAL A 11 -3.82 11.69 -13.67
N ASN A 12 -2.51 11.51 -13.68
CA ASN A 12 -1.85 10.58 -12.76
C ASN A 12 -2.02 11.02 -11.29
N ALA A 13 -1.84 12.31 -10.99
CA ALA A 13 -2.10 12.86 -9.67
C ALA A 13 -3.54 12.63 -9.21
N ALA A 14 -4.52 12.78 -10.11
CA ALA A 14 -5.93 12.50 -9.81
C ALA A 14 -6.16 11.01 -9.49
N VAL A 15 -5.53 10.09 -10.22
CA VAL A 15 -5.56 8.64 -9.91
C VAL A 15 -4.97 8.37 -8.52
N SER A 16 -3.81 8.95 -8.20
CA SER A 16 -3.21 8.81 -6.86
C SER A 16 -4.10 9.41 -5.75
N PHE A 17 -4.78 10.53 -6.01
CA PHE A 17 -5.78 11.07 -5.09
C PHE A 17 -6.98 10.14 -4.88
N ILE A 18 -7.44 9.46 -5.93
CA ILE A 18 -8.51 8.45 -5.81
C ILE A 18 -8.06 7.30 -4.91
N VAL A 19 -6.82 6.84 -5.03
CA VAL A 19 -6.27 5.81 -4.12
C VAL A 19 -6.27 6.33 -2.69
N PHE A 20 -5.74 7.53 -2.45
CA PHE A 20 -5.73 8.15 -1.12
C PHE A 20 -7.12 8.20 -0.47
N ILE A 21 -8.10 8.78 -1.18
CA ILE A 21 -9.46 8.94 -0.67
C ILE A 21 -10.12 7.57 -0.42
N SER A 22 -9.96 6.63 -1.36
CA SER A 22 -10.58 5.30 -1.26
C SER A 22 -10.01 4.49 -0.11
N SER A 23 -8.69 4.52 0.09
CA SER A 23 -8.01 3.84 1.19
C SER A 23 -8.39 4.44 2.54
N TRP A 24 -8.45 5.77 2.65
CA TRP A 24 -8.87 6.44 3.89
C TRP A 24 -10.34 6.22 4.20
N PHE A 25 -11.22 6.29 3.20
CA PHE A 25 -12.63 5.97 3.36
C PHE A 25 -12.82 4.55 3.86
N LEU A 26 -12.11 3.58 3.28
CA LEU A 26 -12.11 2.20 3.74
C LEU A 26 -11.64 2.09 5.19
N ALA A 27 -10.49 2.68 5.53
CA ALA A 27 -9.93 2.64 6.87
C ALA A 27 -10.91 3.18 7.91
N ILE A 28 -11.46 4.37 7.69
CA ILE A 28 -12.42 5.04 8.58
C ILE A 28 -13.70 4.21 8.71
N LYS A 29 -14.21 3.65 7.60
CA LYS A 29 -15.42 2.81 7.60
C LYS A 29 -15.20 1.53 8.42
N VAL A 30 -14.04 0.89 8.32
CA VAL A 30 -13.67 -0.28 9.14
C VAL A 30 -13.60 0.08 10.61
N ILE A 31 -12.94 1.19 10.98
CA ILE A 31 -12.90 1.68 12.37
C ILE A 31 -14.33 1.86 12.90
N LYS A 32 -15.15 2.63 12.19
CA LYS A 32 -16.51 2.98 12.63
C LYS A 32 -17.45 1.79 12.75
N LYS A 33 -17.30 0.75 11.93
CA LYS A 33 -18.27 -0.36 11.83
C LYS A 33 -17.79 -1.69 12.40
N LYS A 34 -16.48 -1.90 12.54
CA LYS A 34 -15.91 -3.21 12.86
C LYS A 34 -14.92 -3.18 14.04
N ALA A 35 -14.45 -2.01 14.49
CA ALA A 35 -13.48 -1.92 15.58
C ALA A 35 -14.10 -2.01 16.99
N TYR A 36 -14.91 -3.04 17.23
CA TYR A 36 -15.56 -3.29 18.52
C TYR A 36 -15.35 -4.73 19.01
N GLY A 37 -15.40 -4.92 20.32
CA GLY A 37 -15.27 -6.22 20.97
C GLY A 37 -14.00 -6.98 20.54
N LYS A 38 -14.15 -8.28 20.28
CA LYS A 38 -13.04 -9.17 19.89
C LYS A 38 -12.43 -8.85 18.52
N ALA A 39 -13.15 -8.11 17.66
CA ALA A 39 -12.67 -7.72 16.33
C ALA A 39 -11.91 -6.38 16.33
N ARG A 40 -11.80 -5.69 17.47
CA ARG A 40 -11.21 -4.36 17.56
C ARG A 40 -9.77 -4.29 17.06
N ILE A 41 -8.88 -5.15 17.57
CA ILE A 41 -7.45 -5.09 17.20
C ILE A 41 -7.23 -5.42 15.72
N PRO A 42 -7.80 -6.50 15.14
CA PRO A 42 -7.65 -6.79 13.71
C PRO A 42 -8.22 -5.68 12.82
N ALA A 43 -9.37 -5.10 13.19
CA ALA A 43 -9.97 -4.01 12.44
C ALA A 43 -9.10 -2.75 12.46
N LEU A 44 -8.56 -2.37 13.62
CA LEU A 44 -7.65 -1.23 13.74
C LEU A 44 -6.36 -1.46 12.93
N ALA A 45 -5.75 -2.65 13.04
CA ALA A 45 -4.55 -3.00 12.30
C ALA A 45 -4.76 -2.94 10.78
N PHE A 46 -5.88 -3.50 10.30
CA PHE A 46 -6.27 -3.38 8.90
C PHE A 46 -6.47 -1.92 8.48
N SER A 47 -7.16 -1.13 9.31
CA SER A 47 -7.34 0.30 9.04
C SER A 47 -6.02 1.06 8.94
N VAL A 48 -5.04 0.78 9.81
CA VAL A 48 -3.71 1.41 9.75
C VAL A 48 -3.02 1.08 8.44
N VAL A 49 -3.05 -0.18 7.98
CA VAL A 49 -2.50 -0.57 6.67
C VAL A 49 -3.07 0.29 5.54
N TRP A 50 -4.38 0.52 5.52
CA TRP A 50 -5.00 1.36 4.49
C TRP A 50 -4.76 2.86 4.67
N LEU A 51 -4.55 3.34 5.90
CA LEU A 51 -4.11 4.71 6.13
C LEU A 51 -2.69 4.93 5.58
N ASP A 52 -1.78 3.99 5.81
CA ASP A 52 -0.41 4.03 5.28
C ASP A 52 -0.43 4.04 3.75
N ILE A 53 -1.19 3.13 3.11
CA ILE A 53 -1.39 3.15 1.66
C ILE A 53 -1.90 4.51 1.20
N GLY A 54 -2.88 5.08 1.89
CA GLY A 54 -3.40 6.40 1.56
C GLY A 54 -2.34 7.50 1.66
N LEU A 55 -1.50 7.49 2.70
CA LEU A 55 -0.44 8.48 2.91
C LEU A 55 0.68 8.36 1.86
N ILE A 56 1.01 7.15 1.43
CA ILE A 56 1.90 6.90 0.27
C ILE A 56 1.30 7.61 -0.95
N TYR A 57 0.04 7.33 -1.29
CA TYR A 57 -0.56 7.88 -2.51
C TYR A 57 -0.92 9.36 -2.45
N LEU A 58 -1.14 9.93 -1.27
CA LEU A 58 -1.21 11.37 -1.07
C LEU A 58 0.14 12.01 -1.41
N SER A 59 1.23 11.43 -0.93
CA SER A 59 2.58 11.90 -1.22
C SER A 59 2.92 11.78 -2.71
N VAL A 60 2.55 10.66 -3.35
CA VAL A 60 2.65 10.47 -4.81
C VAL A 60 1.81 11.50 -5.57
N ALA A 61 0.60 11.82 -5.12
CA ALA A 61 -0.23 12.83 -5.78
C ALA A 61 0.39 14.22 -5.71
N ILE A 62 0.84 14.64 -4.52
CA ILE A 62 1.45 15.95 -4.31
C ILE A 62 2.76 16.08 -5.09
N ARG A 63 3.63 15.05 -5.08
CA ARG A 63 4.88 15.10 -5.84
C ARG A 63 4.65 15.14 -7.35
N THR A 64 3.63 14.45 -7.84
CA THR A 64 3.26 14.48 -9.26
C THR A 64 2.75 15.88 -9.67
N ILE A 65 2.01 16.57 -8.80
CA ILE A 65 1.61 17.96 -8.99
C ILE A 65 2.83 18.90 -8.94
N ALA A 66 3.74 18.70 -8.00
CA ALA A 66 4.98 19.48 -7.91
C ALA A 66 5.81 19.34 -9.19
N ALA A 67 5.95 18.13 -9.73
CA ALA A 67 6.62 17.87 -10.99
C ALA A 67 5.95 18.59 -12.18
N TYR A 68 4.61 18.64 -12.22
CA TYR A 68 3.87 19.41 -13.23
C TYR A 68 4.21 20.90 -13.23
N PHE A 69 4.39 21.49 -12.03
CA PHE A 69 4.78 22.89 -11.88
C PHE A 69 6.31 23.13 -11.94
N GLY A 70 7.11 22.09 -12.20
CA GLY A 70 8.57 22.21 -12.22
C GLY A 70 9.20 22.43 -10.83
N LEU A 71 8.46 22.18 -9.75
CA LEU A 71 8.92 22.34 -8.36
C LEU A 71 9.71 21.10 -7.90
N GLU A 72 10.93 20.95 -8.43
CA GLU A 72 11.75 19.75 -8.22
C GLU A 72 12.05 19.44 -6.75
N GLN A 73 12.34 20.46 -5.93
CA GLN A 73 12.60 20.24 -4.51
C GLN A 73 11.39 19.66 -3.77
N MET A 74 10.19 20.14 -4.09
CA MET A 74 8.95 19.66 -3.51
C MET A 74 8.64 18.23 -3.99
N ASP A 75 8.85 17.93 -5.27
CA ASP A 75 8.73 16.57 -5.80
C ASP A 75 9.67 15.60 -5.04
N LYS A 76 10.93 15.99 -4.84
CA LYS A 76 11.90 15.20 -4.06
C LYS A 76 11.50 15.00 -2.60
N MET A 77 11.01 16.05 -1.92
CA MET A 77 10.56 15.95 -0.54
C MET A 77 9.41 14.95 -0.39
N PHE A 78 8.45 15.00 -1.30
CA PHE A 78 7.30 14.08 -1.27
C PHE A 78 7.64 12.67 -1.79
N PHE A 79 8.70 12.50 -2.58
CA PHE A 79 9.31 11.18 -2.80
C PHE A 79 9.88 10.59 -1.50
N TYR A 80 10.57 11.37 -0.68
CA TYR A 80 10.98 10.84 0.64
C TYR A 80 9.78 10.56 1.55
N ALA A 81 8.71 11.36 1.47
CA ALA A 81 7.50 11.09 2.22
C ALA A 81 6.82 9.78 1.80
N ASP A 82 6.68 9.50 0.50
CA ASP A 82 6.10 8.24 0.02
C ASP A 82 6.95 7.02 0.43
N ASN A 83 8.28 7.11 0.34
CA ASN A 83 9.23 6.11 0.82
C ASN A 83 9.13 5.85 2.32
N PHE A 84 8.98 6.91 3.12
CA PHE A 84 8.83 6.81 4.57
C PHE A 84 7.57 6.03 4.95
N PHE A 85 6.41 6.41 4.41
CA PHE A 85 5.16 5.69 4.67
C PHE A 85 5.22 4.26 4.14
N GLY A 86 5.92 4.05 3.03
CA GLY A 86 6.21 2.74 2.49
C GLY A 86 6.98 1.83 3.44
N ALA A 87 8.04 2.36 4.05
CA ALA A 87 8.81 1.63 5.06
C ALA A 87 7.95 1.26 6.28
N MET A 88 7.00 2.10 6.67
CA MET A 88 6.08 1.83 7.80
C MET A 88 5.03 0.77 7.45
N LEU A 89 4.53 0.77 6.20
CA LEU A 89 3.52 -0.17 5.71
C LEU A 89 3.95 -1.64 5.90
N ALA A 90 5.23 -1.94 5.70
CA ALA A 90 5.79 -3.28 5.91
C ALA A 90 5.50 -3.78 7.34
N GLY A 91 5.79 -2.94 8.34
CA GLY A 91 5.56 -3.24 9.75
C GLY A 91 4.07 -3.44 10.06
N THR A 92 3.20 -2.62 9.48
CA THR A 92 1.75 -2.69 9.75
C THR A 92 1.09 -3.91 9.12
N ILE A 93 1.53 -4.32 7.92
CA ILE A 93 1.13 -5.59 7.30
C ILE A 93 1.58 -6.78 8.15
N ILE A 94 2.82 -6.79 8.63
CA ILE A 94 3.34 -7.88 9.48
C ILE A 94 2.57 -7.94 10.79
N PHE A 95 2.33 -6.80 11.45
CA PHE A 95 1.51 -6.77 12.66
C PHE A 95 0.13 -7.37 12.42
N PHE A 96 -0.57 -6.89 11.39
CA PHE A 96 -1.92 -7.34 11.06
C PHE A 96 -1.97 -8.86 10.84
N THR A 97 -1.07 -9.38 10.01
CA THR A 97 -1.08 -10.79 9.58
C THR A 97 -0.67 -11.74 10.70
N THR A 98 0.36 -11.40 11.46
CA THR A 98 0.84 -12.20 12.59
C THR A 98 -0.17 -12.20 13.74
N TYR A 99 -0.78 -11.05 14.04
CA TYR A 99 -1.85 -10.97 15.03
C TYR A 99 -3.06 -11.81 14.62
N PHE A 100 -3.43 -11.78 13.34
CA PHE A 100 -4.54 -12.58 12.81
C PHE A 100 -4.32 -14.09 12.98
N LEU A 101 -3.08 -14.55 12.80
CA LEU A 101 -2.71 -15.96 12.95
C LEU A 101 -2.58 -16.40 14.40
N PHE A 102 -1.74 -15.70 15.18
CA PHE A 102 -1.36 -16.13 16.53
C PHE A 102 -2.31 -15.65 17.62
N LYS A 103 -3.11 -14.60 17.34
CA LYS A 103 -3.96 -13.91 18.33
C LYS A 103 -3.19 -13.45 19.57
N ASN A 104 -1.88 -13.28 19.43
CA ASN A 104 -0.97 -12.85 20.49
C ASN A 104 -0.34 -11.51 20.11
N LYS A 105 -0.75 -10.45 20.82
CA LYS A 105 -0.28 -9.09 20.58
C LYS A 105 1.24 -8.97 20.76
N LYS A 106 1.82 -9.60 21.78
CA LYS A 106 3.26 -9.49 22.06
C LYS A 106 4.10 -10.06 20.91
N VAL A 107 3.72 -11.22 20.38
CA VAL A 107 4.41 -11.82 19.23
C VAL A 107 4.27 -10.95 17.98
N ALA A 108 3.06 -10.44 17.72
CA ALA A 108 2.82 -9.56 16.58
C ALA A 108 3.60 -8.23 16.68
N ASP A 109 3.61 -7.61 17.86
CA ASP A 109 4.38 -6.39 18.14
C ASP A 109 5.87 -6.64 17.90
N SER A 110 6.45 -7.70 18.47
CA SER A 110 7.89 -7.98 18.34
C SER A 110 8.30 -8.16 16.87
N LEU A 111 7.52 -8.91 16.10
CA LEU A 111 7.80 -9.09 14.67
C LEU A 111 7.63 -7.79 13.89
N ALA A 112 6.56 -7.03 14.14
CA ALA A 112 6.32 -5.76 13.48
C ALA A 112 7.42 -4.72 13.78
N ILE A 113 7.89 -4.64 15.03
CA ILE A 113 8.96 -3.72 15.43
C ILE A 113 10.25 -4.00 14.67
N ILE A 114 10.61 -5.27 14.44
CA ILE A 114 11.79 -5.63 13.64
C ILE A 114 11.68 -5.03 12.23
N TRP A 115 10.51 -5.15 11.60
CA TRP A 115 10.27 -4.58 10.26
C TRP A 115 10.25 -3.04 10.27
N VAL A 116 9.69 -2.42 11.31
CA VAL A 116 9.72 -0.96 11.45
C VAL A 116 11.16 -0.46 11.61
N ILE A 117 11.97 -1.11 12.44
CA ILE A 117 13.40 -0.77 12.60
C ILE A 117 14.15 -0.93 11.28
N ALA A 118 13.94 -2.05 10.58
CA ALA A 118 14.53 -2.27 9.25
C ALA A 118 14.11 -1.17 8.26
N GLY A 119 12.84 -0.78 8.28
CA GLY A 119 12.29 0.33 7.50
C GLY A 119 12.95 1.67 7.80
N PHE A 120 13.14 2.01 9.08
CA PHE A 120 13.85 3.23 9.49
C PHE A 120 15.32 3.22 9.08
N ILE A 121 16.01 2.09 9.25
CA ILE A 121 17.41 1.94 8.83
C ILE A 121 17.51 2.16 7.32
N TRP A 122 16.65 1.50 6.55
CA TRP A 122 16.61 1.66 5.10
C TRP A 122 16.33 3.12 4.69
N PHE A 123 15.31 3.74 5.29
CA PHE A 123 14.94 5.12 4.98
C PHE A 123 16.05 6.12 5.31
N TYR A 124 16.74 5.92 6.45
CA TYR A 124 17.91 6.72 6.80
C TYR A 124 19.00 6.66 5.72
N PHE A 125 19.29 5.47 5.20
CA PHE A 125 20.26 5.32 4.11
C PHE A 125 19.76 5.89 2.78
N ASP A 126 18.47 5.79 2.46
CA ASP A 126 17.89 6.41 1.26
C ASP A 126 18.02 7.94 1.28
N VAL A 127 17.73 8.56 2.42
CA VAL A 127 17.94 10.01 2.62
C VAL A 127 19.42 10.37 2.56
N LYS A 128 20.29 9.60 3.22
CA LYS A 128 21.73 9.87 3.31
C LYS A 128 22.47 9.73 1.99
N ILE A 129 22.19 8.68 1.22
CA ILE A 129 22.80 8.45 -0.10
C ILE A 129 22.21 9.42 -1.13
N GLY A 130 20.93 9.77 -0.97
CA GLY A 130 20.26 10.75 -1.80
C GLY A 130 19.54 10.11 -3.00
N ALA A 131 18.27 10.47 -3.17
CA ALA A 131 17.48 10.06 -4.32
C ALA A 131 17.97 10.76 -5.59
N GLN A 132 18.03 10.00 -6.68
CA GLN A 132 18.40 10.49 -8.01
C GLN A 132 17.14 10.66 -8.86
N ARG A 133 16.99 11.83 -9.49
CA ARG A 133 15.90 12.06 -10.44
C ARG A 133 16.21 11.28 -11.73
N VAL A 134 15.28 10.43 -12.15
CA VAL A 134 15.37 9.70 -13.41
C VAL A 134 14.89 10.58 -14.56
N GLY A 135 13.77 11.26 -14.36
CA GLY A 135 13.22 12.20 -15.33
C GLY A 135 11.76 12.55 -15.06
N VAL A 136 11.23 13.47 -15.86
CA VAL A 136 9.79 13.77 -15.93
C VAL A 136 9.33 13.52 -17.35
N SER A 137 8.32 12.67 -17.46
CA SER A 137 7.63 12.35 -18.70
C SER A 137 6.22 12.94 -18.69
N TYR A 138 5.49 12.77 -19.80
CA TYR A 138 4.08 13.19 -19.86
C TYR A 138 3.21 12.55 -18.76
N TRP A 139 3.52 11.31 -18.34
CA TRP A 139 2.70 10.54 -17.40
C TRP A 139 3.28 10.41 -15.99
N LEU A 140 4.59 10.49 -15.81
CA LEU A 140 5.26 10.19 -14.54
C LEU A 140 6.39 11.17 -14.23
N SER A 141 6.57 11.44 -12.93
CA SER A 141 7.85 11.88 -12.38
C SER A 141 8.52 10.71 -11.68
N GLU A 142 9.73 10.37 -12.09
CA GLU A 142 10.45 9.20 -11.60
C GLU A 142 11.70 9.61 -10.81
N TRP A 143 11.79 9.02 -9.62
CA TRP A 143 12.92 9.10 -8.72
C TRP A 143 13.34 7.68 -8.39
N LYS A 144 14.62 7.46 -8.18
CA LYS A 144 15.16 6.19 -7.71
C LYS A 144 16.04 6.40 -6.49
N PRO A 145 16.12 5.43 -5.57
CA PRO A 145 17.15 5.41 -4.55
C PRO A 145 18.54 5.56 -5.18
N GLY A 146 19.46 6.22 -4.48
CA GLY A 146 20.81 6.49 -5.00
C GLY A 146 21.72 5.26 -5.09
N SER A 147 21.26 4.08 -4.68
CA SER A 147 22.00 2.82 -4.73
C SER A 147 21.09 1.65 -5.12
N GLU A 148 21.60 0.76 -5.97
CA GLU A 148 20.93 -0.48 -6.36
C GLU A 148 20.65 -1.38 -5.15
N MET A 149 21.56 -1.43 -4.18
CA MET A 149 21.37 -2.18 -2.93
C MET A 149 20.15 -1.66 -2.15
N LEU A 150 19.92 -0.34 -2.13
CA LEU A 150 18.74 0.22 -1.48
C LEU A 150 17.46 -0.11 -2.24
N MET A 151 17.50 -0.13 -3.57
CA MET A 151 16.36 -0.54 -4.39
C MET A 151 15.98 -2.01 -4.14
N ILE A 152 16.98 -2.91 -4.06
CA ILE A 152 16.76 -4.34 -3.73
C ILE A 152 16.22 -4.49 -2.31
N ALA A 153 16.83 -3.81 -1.33
CA ALA A 153 16.38 -3.85 0.06
C ALA A 153 14.94 -3.35 0.21
N PHE A 154 14.58 -2.28 -0.50
CA PHE A 154 13.21 -1.77 -0.53
C PHE A 154 12.23 -2.78 -1.14
N GLY A 155 12.60 -3.37 -2.28
CA GLY A 155 11.80 -4.40 -2.93
C GLY A 155 11.48 -5.55 -1.98
N ALA A 156 12.48 -6.00 -1.21
CA ALA A 156 12.29 -7.01 -0.17
C ALA A 156 11.35 -6.52 0.95
N MET A 157 11.49 -5.27 1.41
CA MET A 157 10.63 -4.70 2.44
C MET A 157 9.14 -4.61 2.06
N PHE A 158 8.81 -4.47 0.78
CA PHE A 158 7.43 -4.45 0.32
C PHE A 158 6.91 -5.83 -0.05
N TYR A 159 7.69 -6.56 -0.84
CA TYR A 159 7.27 -7.85 -1.39
C TYR A 159 7.15 -8.93 -0.31
N VAL A 160 8.11 -8.99 0.62
CA VAL A 160 8.14 -10.04 1.64
C VAL A 160 6.94 -9.95 2.60
N PRO A 161 6.57 -8.78 3.17
CA PRO A 161 5.35 -8.66 3.96
C PRO A 161 4.08 -9.02 3.20
N GLY A 162 3.97 -8.62 1.92
CA GLY A 162 2.85 -9.01 1.07
C GLY A 162 2.75 -10.52 0.88
N LEU A 163 3.88 -11.19 0.63
CA LEU A 163 3.95 -12.64 0.46
C LEU A 163 3.64 -13.38 1.78
N ILE A 164 4.18 -12.90 2.91
CA ILE A 164 3.86 -13.40 4.24
C ILE A 164 2.35 -13.25 4.50
N ALA A 165 1.77 -12.10 4.17
CA ALA A 165 0.33 -11.87 4.31
C ALA A 165 -0.47 -12.90 3.52
N LEU A 166 -0.09 -13.14 2.26
CA LEU A 166 -0.74 -14.14 1.41
C LEU A 166 -0.69 -15.53 2.07
N ILE A 167 0.51 -16.00 2.41
CA ILE A 167 0.73 -17.35 2.95
C ILE A 167 -0.02 -17.53 4.27
N LEU A 168 0.18 -16.64 5.24
CA LEU A 168 -0.39 -16.79 6.58
C LEU A 168 -1.93 -16.69 6.57
N LEU A 169 -2.49 -15.79 5.76
CA LEU A 169 -3.94 -15.64 5.67
C LEU A 169 -4.57 -16.81 4.90
N LEU A 170 -3.95 -17.33 3.84
CA LEU A 170 -4.42 -18.53 3.17
C LEU A 170 -4.35 -19.79 4.06
N LEU A 171 -3.31 -19.92 4.90
CA LEU A 171 -3.27 -20.98 5.91
C LEU A 171 -4.37 -20.81 6.96
N THR A 172 -4.69 -19.57 7.33
CA THR A 172 -5.77 -19.27 8.27
C THR A 172 -7.15 -19.54 7.65
N SER A 173 -7.33 -19.28 6.36
CA SER A 173 -8.60 -19.53 5.66
C SER A 173 -8.96 -21.02 5.63
N LYS A 174 -7.96 -21.92 5.55
CA LYS A 174 -8.18 -23.37 5.66
C LYS A 174 -8.81 -23.79 6.98
N LYS A 175 -8.56 -23.03 8.07
CA LYS A 175 -9.11 -23.29 9.42
C LYS A 175 -10.45 -22.61 9.67
N ALA A 176 -10.93 -21.77 8.76
CA ALA A 176 -12.19 -21.05 8.94
C ALA A 176 -13.38 -21.98 8.71
N SER A 177 -14.37 -21.93 9.62
CA SER A 177 -15.55 -22.79 9.58
C SER A 177 -16.59 -22.34 8.54
N SER A 178 -16.79 -21.04 8.37
CA SER A 178 -17.78 -20.50 7.43
C SER A 178 -17.17 -20.00 6.12
N ARG A 179 -17.91 -20.17 5.03
CA ARG A 179 -17.55 -19.66 3.70
C ARG A 179 -17.36 -18.14 3.70
N THR A 180 -18.20 -17.42 4.45
CA THR A 180 -18.05 -15.98 4.66
C THR A 180 -16.72 -15.62 5.29
N SER A 181 -16.28 -16.36 6.31
CA SER A 181 -14.97 -16.11 6.93
C SER A 181 -13.83 -16.42 5.96
N LYS A 182 -13.91 -17.53 5.23
CA LYS A 182 -12.93 -17.88 4.18
C LYS A 182 -12.81 -16.79 3.13
N TYR A 183 -13.94 -16.30 2.61
CA TYR A 183 -13.98 -15.22 1.62
C TYR A 183 -13.28 -13.97 2.13
N LYS A 184 -13.62 -13.48 3.32
CA LYS A 184 -13.03 -12.26 3.89
C LYS A 184 -11.52 -12.39 4.06
N ILE A 185 -11.06 -13.54 4.55
CA ILE A 185 -9.63 -13.82 4.75
C ILE A 185 -8.90 -13.86 3.40
N VAL A 186 -9.42 -14.59 2.42
CA VAL A 186 -8.82 -14.72 1.07
C VAL A 186 -8.78 -13.37 0.35
N MET A 187 -9.88 -12.62 0.36
CA MET A 187 -9.94 -11.29 -0.26
C MET A 187 -8.97 -10.32 0.41
N THR A 188 -8.86 -10.37 1.74
CA THR A 188 -7.86 -9.59 2.46
C THR A 188 -6.44 -9.97 2.00
N ALA A 189 -6.13 -11.26 1.96
CA ALA A 189 -4.83 -11.77 1.54
C ALA A 189 -4.46 -11.32 0.12
N LEU A 190 -5.39 -11.45 -0.82
CA LEU A 190 -5.22 -11.01 -2.21
C LEU A 190 -5.04 -9.50 -2.29
N SER A 191 -5.85 -8.70 -1.58
CA SER A 191 -5.75 -7.24 -1.60
C SER A 191 -4.38 -6.76 -1.10
N LEU A 192 -3.88 -7.35 0.00
CA LEU A 192 -2.58 -6.99 0.57
C LEU A 192 -1.42 -7.42 -0.33
N PHE A 193 -1.45 -8.65 -0.85
CA PHE A 193 -0.38 -9.17 -1.70
C PHE A 193 -0.31 -8.45 -3.05
N ILE A 194 -1.45 -8.31 -3.73
CA ILE A 194 -1.51 -7.62 -5.03
C ILE A 194 -1.15 -6.14 -4.83
N GLY A 195 -1.67 -5.51 -3.78
CA GLY A 195 -1.32 -4.13 -3.44
C GLY A 195 0.16 -3.94 -3.20
N ALA A 196 0.78 -4.74 -2.33
CA ALA A 196 2.21 -4.69 -2.05
C ALA A 196 3.06 -4.93 -3.30
N THR A 197 2.66 -5.88 -4.14
CA THR A 197 3.35 -6.18 -5.41
C THR A 197 3.29 -5.00 -6.37
N LEU A 198 2.10 -4.40 -6.56
CA LEU A 198 1.95 -3.27 -7.47
C LEU A 198 2.64 -2.00 -6.93
N MET A 199 2.60 -1.76 -5.62
CA MET A 199 3.36 -0.67 -4.97
C MET A 199 4.87 -0.82 -5.18
N MET A 200 5.38 -2.06 -5.08
CA MET A 200 6.79 -2.35 -5.38
C MET A 200 7.13 -2.03 -6.85
N ILE A 201 6.26 -2.41 -7.79
CA ILE A 201 6.44 -2.11 -9.23
C ILE A 201 6.41 -0.60 -9.49
N ASP A 202 5.50 0.14 -8.85
CA ASP A 202 5.40 1.60 -8.96
C ASP A 202 6.67 2.29 -8.45
N LEU A 203 7.27 1.81 -7.34
CA LEU A 203 8.52 2.40 -6.83
C LEU A 203 9.77 1.97 -7.61
N ALA A 204 9.84 0.72 -8.08
CA ALA A 204 10.98 0.25 -8.86
C ALA A 204 11.17 1.04 -10.17
N GLY A 205 10.17 1.82 -10.56
CA GLY A 205 10.15 2.58 -11.80
C GLY A 205 9.75 1.69 -12.96
N THR A 206 9.00 2.26 -13.89
CA THR A 206 8.57 1.54 -15.09
C THR A 206 9.31 2.12 -16.27
N LYS A 207 10.03 1.28 -17.03
CA LYS A 207 10.70 1.73 -18.28
C LYS A 207 9.74 2.39 -19.27
N ASN A 208 8.43 2.11 -19.16
CA ASN A 208 7.38 2.73 -19.96
C ASN A 208 6.49 3.60 -19.06
N PRO A 209 6.45 4.94 -19.25
CA PRO A 209 5.64 5.83 -18.42
C PRO A 209 4.13 5.54 -18.39
N ILE A 210 3.58 4.99 -19.47
CA ILE A 210 2.16 4.57 -19.51
C ILE A 210 1.94 3.37 -18.58
N ALA A 211 2.93 2.47 -18.50
CA ALA A 211 2.84 1.32 -17.61
C ALA A 211 2.76 1.77 -16.14
N GLY A 212 3.52 2.79 -15.71
CA GLY A 212 3.42 3.29 -14.33
C GLY A 212 2.06 3.93 -14.02
N LEU A 213 1.44 4.66 -14.97
CA LEU A 213 0.05 5.10 -14.81
C LEU A 213 -0.89 3.91 -14.65
N PHE A 214 -0.75 2.88 -15.50
CA PHE A 214 -1.58 1.68 -15.44
C PHE A 214 -1.42 0.95 -14.10
N VAL A 215 -0.20 0.84 -13.58
CA VAL A 215 0.08 0.27 -12.26
C VAL A 215 -0.70 1.02 -11.18
N ARG A 216 -0.70 2.36 -11.19
CA ARG A 216 -1.46 3.18 -10.24
C ARG A 216 -2.98 3.02 -10.37
N VAL A 217 -3.48 2.84 -11.60
CA VAL A 217 -4.89 2.49 -11.83
C VAL A 217 -5.21 1.11 -11.22
N LEU A 218 -4.35 0.11 -11.41
CA LEU A 218 -4.52 -1.20 -10.78
C LEU A 218 -4.48 -1.13 -9.25
N ILE A 219 -3.66 -0.27 -8.67
CA ILE A 219 -3.66 -0.02 -7.22
C ILE A 219 -4.98 0.58 -6.77
N ALA A 220 -5.58 1.49 -7.55
CA ALA A 220 -6.93 1.98 -7.27
C ALA A 220 -7.95 0.84 -7.26
N PHE A 221 -7.88 -0.11 -8.20
CA PHE A 221 -8.69 -1.32 -8.17
C PHE A 221 -8.43 -2.19 -6.92
N VAL A 222 -7.20 -2.28 -6.43
CA VAL A 222 -6.89 -3.00 -5.19
C VAL A 222 -7.64 -2.43 -3.99
N THR A 223 -7.87 -1.10 -3.93
CA THR A 223 -8.69 -0.50 -2.86
C THR A 223 -10.13 -1.03 -2.87
N ILE A 224 -10.67 -1.36 -4.04
CA ILE A 224 -11.99 -2.00 -4.19
C ILE A 224 -11.95 -3.42 -3.64
N LEU A 225 -10.90 -4.20 -3.94
CA LEU A 225 -10.73 -5.55 -3.37
C LEU A 225 -10.64 -5.50 -1.84
N GLY A 226 -9.88 -4.55 -1.30
CA GLY A 226 -9.81 -4.28 0.13
C GLY A 226 -11.16 -3.94 0.74
N HIS A 227 -11.97 -3.16 0.04
CA HIS A 227 -13.33 -2.84 0.46
C HIS A 227 -14.21 -4.09 0.53
N LEU A 228 -14.23 -4.87 -0.55
CA LEU A 228 -15.04 -6.08 -0.65
C LEU A 228 -14.65 -7.13 0.39
N ALA A 229 -13.38 -7.16 0.81
CA ALA A 229 -12.92 -8.05 1.88
C ALA A 229 -13.64 -7.81 3.23
N TYR A 230 -14.02 -6.57 3.54
CA TYR A 230 -14.70 -6.23 4.80
C TYR A 230 -16.20 -5.92 4.65
N PHE A 231 -16.59 -5.43 3.47
CA PHE A 231 -17.94 -5.00 3.11
C PHE A 231 -18.33 -5.62 1.75
N PRO A 232 -18.58 -6.94 1.69
CA PRO A 232 -19.10 -7.57 0.49
C PRO A 232 -20.45 -6.95 0.08
N THR A 233 -20.79 -7.04 -1.20
CA THR A 233 -22.11 -6.61 -1.69
C THR A 233 -23.18 -7.62 -1.29
N LYS A 234 -24.46 -7.20 -1.22
CA LYS A 234 -25.58 -8.10 -0.88
C LYS A 234 -25.60 -9.38 -1.72
N LYS A 235 -25.35 -9.27 -3.03
CA LYS A 235 -25.26 -10.44 -3.93
C LYS A 235 -24.15 -11.42 -3.53
N ILE A 236 -23.00 -10.90 -3.09
CA ILE A 236 -21.89 -11.74 -2.60
C ILE A 236 -22.28 -12.37 -1.26
N GLU A 237 -22.91 -11.61 -0.35
CA GLU A 237 -23.40 -12.12 0.93
C GLU A 237 -24.40 -13.27 0.74
N GLU A 238 -25.41 -13.08 -0.11
CA GLU A 238 -26.41 -14.10 -0.45
C GLU A 238 -25.75 -15.36 -1.04
N TRP A 239 -24.74 -15.20 -1.91
CA TRP A 239 -24.00 -16.33 -2.46
C TRP A 239 -23.17 -17.08 -1.42
N LEU A 240 -22.61 -16.37 -0.43
CA LEU A 240 -21.84 -16.96 0.67
C LEU A 240 -22.71 -17.70 1.67
N GLU A 241 -23.99 -17.34 1.80
CA GLU A 241 -24.96 -17.96 2.72
C GLU A 241 -25.61 -19.22 2.14
N ARG A 242 -25.65 -19.37 0.81
CA ARG A 242 -26.33 -20.49 0.12
C ARG A 242 -25.58 -21.82 0.10
N GLY A 243 -24.32 -21.89 0.56
CA GLY A 243 -23.55 -23.14 0.57
C GLY A 243 -22.32 -23.04 1.42
#